data_AF-A0A1D6LBA0-F1
#
_entry.id   AF-A0A1D6LBA0-F1
#
_cell.length_a   1.000
_cell.length_b   1.000
_cell.length_c   1.000
_cell.angle_alpha   90.00
_cell.angle_beta   90.00
_cell.angle_gamma   90.00
#
_symmetry.space_group_name_H-M   'P 1'
#
loop_
_entity.id
_entity.type
_entity.pdbx_description
1 polymer ?
#
loop_
_entity_poly.entity_id
_entity_poly.type
_entity_poly.pdbx_seq_one_letter_code
_entity_poly.pdbx_strand_id
1 'polypeptide(L)'
;MAPLEKRAKVSWLHSRHMHWHFQIPSWPWLTHMMYKAVGIRLDSGDLAYLSVEARKFFHAVEKEFVVVGFGKTSITASNDLNEETIDALNKQGHEVDAFGIGTYLVTCYAQAALGCVFKLVEINKQPRIKLSEDVMKVSIPCKKKCYRLYGKEGYPLVDIMTGEDEPGPKIGERLLCRHPFNESKRAYVVPQHVEELLKCYWPGNSSNSREELPSIHEIRTRCIHHLDRMRPDHMRRLNPTPYKVSVSAKLYDFIHFLWLNEAPVGELQ
;
A
#
# COMPACT_ATOMS: atom_id res chain seq x y z
N MET A 1 -24.25 29.29 21.54
CA MET A 1 -23.57 29.96 20.41
C MET A 1 -22.15 29.47 20.37
N ALA A 2 -21.79 28.63 19.39
CA ALA A 2 -20.40 28.20 19.17
C ALA A 2 -19.69 29.25 18.28
N PRO A 3 -18.44 29.64 18.56
CA PRO A 3 -17.74 30.58 17.69
C PRO A 3 -17.28 29.87 16.41
N LEU A 4 -17.69 30.39 15.26
CA LEU A 4 -17.20 29.96 13.95
C LEU A 4 -15.71 30.32 13.82
N GLU A 5 -14.83 29.30 13.84
CA GLU A 5 -13.47 29.42 13.30
C GLU A 5 -13.55 29.60 11.78
N LYS A 6 -13.42 30.84 11.29
CA LYS A 6 -13.21 31.10 9.86
C LYS A 6 -11.72 30.95 9.54
N ARG A 7 -11.35 29.80 8.97
CA ARG A 7 -10.01 29.58 8.39
C ARG A 7 -9.87 30.37 7.10
N ALA A 8 -9.02 31.39 7.07
CA ALA A 8 -8.65 32.06 5.83
C ALA A 8 -7.67 31.18 5.04
N LYS A 9 -8.10 30.65 3.89
CA LYS A 9 -7.22 30.11 2.85
C LYS A 9 -6.87 31.25 1.90
N VAL A 10 -5.59 31.61 1.82
CA VAL A 10 -5.09 32.51 0.78
C VAL A 10 -4.35 31.66 -0.24
N SER A 11 -4.86 31.65 -1.47
CA SER A 11 -4.30 30.95 -2.64
C SER A 11 -3.91 32.02 -3.66
N TRP A 12 -2.66 32.02 -4.11
CA TRP A 12 -2.21 32.84 -5.24
C TRP A 12 -1.61 31.95 -6.33
N LEU A 13 -1.96 32.25 -7.59
CA LEU A 13 -1.65 31.50 -8.80
C LEU A 13 -1.09 32.48 -9.86
N HIS A 14 -0.07 32.03 -10.61
CA HIS A 14 0.65 32.66 -11.75
C HIS A 14 1.65 33.78 -11.38
N SER A 15 2.86 33.90 -11.96
CA SER A 15 3.39 33.53 -13.28
C SER A 15 4.94 33.41 -13.26
N ARG A 16 5.48 32.96 -14.38
CA ARG A 16 6.89 32.63 -14.69
C ARG A 16 7.88 33.78 -14.45
N HIS A 17 9.11 33.37 -14.13
CA HIS A 17 10.35 34.14 -13.89
C HIS A 17 10.68 34.34 -12.40
N MET A 18 11.90 33.91 -12.06
CA MET A 18 12.52 33.96 -10.75
C MET A 18 12.34 35.33 -10.08
N HIS A 19 11.31 35.45 -9.27
CA HIS A 19 11.17 36.50 -8.27
C HIS A 19 10.78 35.85 -6.97
N TRP A 20 11.68 35.93 -6.00
CA TRP A 20 11.40 35.68 -4.60
C TRP A 20 10.41 36.74 -4.09
N HIS A 21 9.13 36.60 -4.41
CA HIS A 21 8.08 37.35 -3.75
C HIS A 21 7.63 36.59 -2.50
N PHE A 22 8.51 36.59 -1.49
CA PHE A 22 8.05 36.46 -0.11
C PHE A 22 7.20 37.68 0.19
N GLN A 23 5.89 37.60 -0.06
CA GLN A 23 4.94 38.62 0.37
C GLN A 23 4.71 38.41 1.88
N ILE A 24 5.73 38.73 2.67
CA ILE A 24 5.73 38.82 4.13
C ILE A 24 5.03 40.08 4.68
N PRO A 25 4.70 41.17 3.94
CA PRO A 25 4.31 42.42 4.61
C PRO A 25 2.95 42.34 5.30
N SER A 26 2.18 41.25 5.17
CA SER A 26 0.89 41.07 5.84
C SER A 26 0.96 40.32 7.19
N TRP A 27 2.09 39.70 7.57
CA TRP A 27 2.13 38.88 8.79
C TRP A 27 2.05 39.68 10.10
N PRO A 28 2.77 40.81 10.24
CA PRO A 28 2.59 41.68 11.41
C PRO A 28 1.14 42.15 11.53
N TRP A 29 0.50 42.47 10.39
CA TRP A 29 -0.91 42.85 10.33
C TRP A 29 -1.86 41.74 10.78
N LEU A 30 -1.62 40.48 10.39
CA LEU A 30 -2.40 39.34 10.87
C LEU A 30 -2.32 39.19 12.38
N THR A 31 -1.13 39.39 12.97
CA THR A 31 -0.91 39.31 14.42
C THR A 31 -1.68 40.41 15.16
N HIS A 32 -1.71 41.63 14.61
CA HIS A 32 -2.53 42.74 15.12
C HIS A 32 -4.03 42.45 15.06
N MET A 33 -4.47 41.60 14.12
CA MET A 33 -5.86 41.14 13.98
C MET A 33 -6.13 39.80 14.69
N MET A 34 -5.21 39.34 15.55
CA MET A 34 -5.28 38.07 16.29
C MET A 34 -5.34 36.80 15.41
N TYR A 35 -4.86 36.88 14.17
CA TYR A 35 -4.66 35.71 13.32
C TYR A 35 -3.22 35.21 13.43
N LYS A 36 -3.07 33.89 13.56
CA LYS A 36 -1.80 33.18 13.49
C LYS A 36 -1.79 32.38 12.20
N ALA A 37 -0.85 32.63 11.31
CA ALA A 37 -0.75 31.78 10.13
C ALA A 37 0.07 30.51 10.42
N VAL A 38 -0.24 29.48 9.63
CA VAL A 38 0.00 28.08 9.99
C VAL A 38 1.23 27.52 9.28
N GLY A 39 1.55 28.04 8.11
CA GLY A 39 2.63 27.52 7.29
C GLY A 39 2.82 28.25 5.96
N ILE A 40 3.84 27.83 5.22
CA ILE A 40 4.08 28.20 3.82
C ILE A 40 4.03 26.97 2.92
N ARG A 41 3.84 27.19 1.62
CA ARG A 41 3.96 26.15 0.59
C ARG A 41 5.08 26.50 -0.38
N LEU A 42 5.98 25.54 -0.63
CA LEU A 42 6.99 25.59 -1.68
C LEU A 42 6.52 24.72 -2.85
N ASP A 43 6.33 25.31 -4.03
CA ASP A 43 5.76 24.60 -5.18
C ASP A 43 6.62 24.61 -6.46
N SER A 44 7.84 25.13 -6.37
CA SER A 44 8.82 25.13 -7.46
C SER A 44 10.23 25.39 -6.92
N GLY A 45 11.25 25.22 -7.77
CA GLY A 45 12.66 25.44 -7.42
C GLY A 45 13.30 24.28 -6.63
N ASP A 46 14.49 24.54 -6.07
CA ASP A 46 15.22 23.57 -5.26
C ASP A 46 14.59 23.44 -3.87
N LEU A 47 13.64 22.51 -3.72
CA LEU A 47 12.84 22.37 -2.50
C LEU A 47 13.69 22.12 -1.24
N ALA A 48 14.83 21.41 -1.35
CA ALA A 48 15.72 21.18 -0.21
C ALA A 48 16.33 22.50 0.25
N TYR A 49 17.01 23.21 -0.65
CA TYR A 49 17.62 24.51 -0.35
C TYR A 49 16.58 25.53 0.16
N LEU A 50 15.47 25.66 -0.57
CA LEU A 50 14.41 26.63 -0.26
C LEU A 50 13.79 26.38 1.12
N SER A 51 13.61 25.11 1.51
CA SER A 51 13.07 24.77 2.83
C SER A 51 14.03 25.17 3.96
N VAL A 52 15.33 24.94 3.77
CA VAL A 52 16.37 25.30 4.76
C VAL A 52 16.46 26.81 4.93
N GLU A 53 16.48 27.56 3.83
CA GLU A 53 16.51 29.02 3.89
C GLU A 53 15.24 29.61 4.50
N ALA A 54 14.06 29.05 4.18
CA ALA A 54 12.81 29.44 4.81
C ALA A 54 12.84 29.19 6.33
N ARG A 55 13.35 28.04 6.78
CA ARG A 55 13.49 27.72 8.21
C ARG A 55 14.44 28.69 8.93
N LYS A 56 15.60 28.99 8.33
CA LYS A 56 16.54 30.00 8.88
C LYS A 56 15.88 31.36 9.01
N PHE A 57 15.14 31.77 7.98
CA PHE A 57 14.40 33.03 7.98
C PHE A 57 13.35 33.05 9.09
N PHE A 58 12.59 31.98 9.29
CA PHE A 58 11.63 31.88 10.38
C PHE A 58 12.29 32.00 11.76
N HIS A 59 13.46 31.39 11.97
CA HIS A 59 14.19 31.56 13.23
C HIS A 59 14.71 32.98 13.43
N ALA A 60 15.11 33.68 12.37
CA ALA A 60 15.52 35.08 12.47
C ALA A 60 14.34 35.98 12.87
N VAL A 61 13.19 35.81 12.22
CA VAL A 61 11.96 36.56 12.54
C VAL A 61 11.47 36.28 13.96
N GLU A 62 11.50 35.01 14.41
CA GLU A 62 11.15 34.65 15.78
C GLU A 62 12.00 35.42 16.81
N LYS A 63 13.30 35.56 16.56
CA LYS A 63 14.23 36.27 17.44
C LYS A 63 14.06 37.79 17.38
N GLU A 64 13.92 38.34 16.18
CA GLU A 64 13.85 39.79 15.95
C GLU A 64 12.52 40.39 16.44
N PHE A 65 11.41 39.70 16.18
CA PHE A 65 10.07 40.17 16.53
C PHE A 65 9.49 39.51 17.78
N VAL A 66 10.26 38.64 18.46
CA VAL A 66 9.88 37.93 19.70
C VAL A 66 8.55 37.18 19.55
N VAL A 67 8.33 36.56 18.38
CA VAL A 67 7.12 35.79 18.07
C VAL A 67 7.36 34.32 18.34
N VAL A 68 7.17 33.91 19.60
CA VAL A 68 7.46 32.55 20.08
C VAL A 68 6.76 31.48 19.23
N GLY A 69 7.54 30.50 18.78
CA GLY A 69 7.09 29.37 17.97
C GLY A 69 7.07 29.65 16.47
N PHE A 70 7.42 30.84 16.00
CA PHE A 70 7.44 31.17 14.58
C PHE A 70 8.49 30.38 13.78
N GLY A 71 9.65 30.05 14.39
CA GLY A 71 10.65 29.17 13.79
C GLY A 71 10.13 27.79 13.42
N LYS A 72 9.07 27.32 14.10
CA LYS A 72 8.41 26.02 13.86
C LYS A 72 7.19 26.12 12.92
N THR A 73 7.04 27.23 12.21
CA THR A 73 5.97 27.40 11.21
C THR A 73 6.10 26.33 10.13
N SER A 74 4.98 25.69 9.76
CA SER A 74 5.02 24.52 8.89
C SER A 74 5.48 24.86 7.46
N ILE A 75 6.34 24.03 6.88
CA ILE A 75 6.77 24.12 5.49
C ILE A 75 6.20 22.91 4.75
N THR A 76 5.28 23.16 3.81
CA THR A 76 4.76 22.11 2.92
C THR A 76 5.41 22.23 1.55
N ALA A 77 5.89 21.12 0.98
CA ALA A 77 6.41 21.10 -0.38
C ALA A 77 5.49 20.33 -1.33
N SER A 78 5.28 20.83 -2.53
CA SER A 78 4.47 20.16 -3.57
C SER A 78 4.95 20.53 -4.97
N ASN A 79 5.64 19.64 -5.67
CA ASN A 79 6.01 19.83 -7.08
C ASN A 79 6.50 18.50 -7.68
N ASP A 80 5.69 17.86 -8.54
CA ASP A 80 6.03 16.60 -9.21
C ASP A 80 6.76 15.56 -8.34
N LEU A 81 6.31 15.47 -7.08
CA LEU A 81 6.92 14.59 -6.08
C LEU A 81 6.55 13.14 -6.35
N ASN A 82 7.51 12.26 -6.15
CA ASN A 82 7.40 10.81 -6.20
C ASN A 82 8.40 10.21 -5.19
N GLU A 83 8.47 8.88 -5.10
CA GLU A 83 9.30 8.19 -4.14
C GLU A 83 10.79 8.48 -4.32
N GLU A 84 11.27 8.64 -5.56
CA GLU A 84 12.68 8.91 -5.88
C GLU A 84 13.09 10.33 -5.52
N THR A 85 12.25 11.31 -5.86
CA THR A 85 12.49 12.72 -5.54
C THR A 85 12.43 12.96 -4.03
N ILE A 86 11.50 12.33 -3.31
CA ILE A 86 11.46 12.39 -1.85
C ILE A 86 12.71 11.73 -1.24
N ASP A 87 13.19 10.62 -1.79
CA ASP A 87 14.45 10.00 -1.34
C ASP A 87 15.66 10.90 -1.55
N ALA A 88 15.73 11.58 -2.69
CA ALA A 88 16.78 12.56 -2.99
C ALA A 88 16.75 13.76 -2.03
N LEU A 89 15.55 14.31 -1.76
CA LEU A 89 15.38 15.39 -0.78
C LEU A 89 15.87 14.96 0.61
N ASN A 90 15.48 13.76 1.07
CA ASN A 90 15.91 13.24 2.37
C ASN A 90 17.44 13.10 2.46
N LYS A 91 18.11 12.68 1.38
CA LYS A 91 19.57 12.57 1.31
C LYS A 91 20.29 13.92 1.30
N GLN A 92 19.69 14.93 0.67
CA GLN A 92 20.24 16.30 0.64
C GLN A 92 20.09 17.02 1.99
N GLY A 93 19.10 16.63 2.79
CA GLY A 93 18.71 17.32 4.01
C GLY A 93 17.79 18.50 3.69
N HIS A 94 16.56 18.43 4.20
CA HIS A 94 15.53 19.45 4.00
C HIS A 94 14.81 19.78 5.32
N GLU A 95 14.09 20.89 5.34
CA GLU A 95 13.28 21.36 6.48
C GLU A 95 11.77 21.33 6.19
N VAL A 96 11.36 20.59 5.15
CA VAL A 96 9.96 20.32 4.79
C VAL A 96 9.28 19.44 5.85
N ASP A 97 8.12 19.86 6.34
CA ASP A 97 7.31 19.15 7.34
C ASP A 97 6.24 18.26 6.71
N ALA A 98 5.79 18.58 5.48
CA ALA A 98 4.74 17.84 4.78
C ALA A 98 4.94 17.86 3.26
N PHE A 99 4.62 16.75 2.61
CA PHE A 99 4.66 16.62 1.15
C PHE A 99 3.24 16.55 0.56
N GLY A 100 2.96 17.41 -0.41
CA GLY A 100 1.77 17.35 -1.25
C GLY A 100 2.07 16.61 -2.55
N ILE A 101 1.61 15.36 -2.67
CA ILE A 101 1.82 14.51 -3.84
C ILE A 101 0.52 14.44 -4.65
N GLY A 102 0.57 14.92 -5.89
CA GLY A 102 -0.58 14.95 -6.81
C GLY A 102 -0.51 13.81 -7.83
N THR A 103 -0.09 14.16 -9.06
CA THR A 103 -0.16 13.30 -10.26
C THR A 103 0.38 11.90 -10.02
N TYR A 104 1.58 11.76 -9.45
CA TYR A 104 2.23 10.46 -9.27
C TYR A 104 1.42 9.50 -8.40
N LEU A 105 0.85 10.01 -7.30
CA LEU A 105 0.08 9.20 -6.35
C LEU A 105 -1.30 8.86 -6.90
N VAL A 106 -2.04 9.83 -7.45
CA VAL A 106 -3.43 9.63 -7.86
C VAL A 106 -3.54 8.78 -9.13
N THR A 107 -2.56 8.88 -10.02
CA THR A 107 -2.57 8.12 -11.29
C THR A 107 -1.83 6.78 -11.20
N CYS A 108 -1.18 6.49 -10.07
CA CYS A 108 -0.23 5.39 -9.94
C CYS A 108 0.77 5.40 -11.11
N TYR A 109 1.43 6.54 -11.36
CA TYR A 109 2.10 6.84 -12.63
C TYR A 109 3.04 5.73 -13.15
N ALA A 110 3.80 5.09 -12.27
CA ALA A 110 4.70 3.98 -12.63
C ALA A 110 3.97 2.73 -13.13
N GLN A 111 2.77 2.46 -12.62
CA GLN A 111 1.91 1.34 -13.01
C GLN A 111 0.43 1.68 -12.76
N ALA A 112 -0.21 2.29 -13.77
CA ALA A 112 -1.58 2.79 -13.66
C ALA A 112 -2.66 1.69 -13.49
N ALA A 113 -2.31 0.42 -13.65
CA ALA A 113 -3.22 -0.71 -13.54
C ALA A 113 -2.61 -1.90 -12.77
N LEU A 114 -3.38 -2.49 -11.86
CA LEU A 114 -2.94 -3.63 -11.05
C LEU A 114 -3.02 -4.98 -11.79
N GLY A 115 -3.89 -5.10 -12.80
CA GLY A 115 -4.07 -6.35 -13.56
C GLY A 115 -4.98 -7.39 -12.88
N CYS A 116 -5.91 -6.96 -12.02
CA CYS A 116 -6.90 -7.86 -11.40
C CYS A 116 -7.78 -8.56 -12.45
N VAL A 117 -8.08 -9.85 -12.21
CA VAL A 117 -8.93 -10.65 -13.08
C VAL A 117 -10.03 -11.35 -12.30
N PHE A 118 -11.18 -11.53 -12.93
CA PHE A 118 -12.26 -12.40 -12.46
C PHE A 118 -12.28 -13.67 -13.31
N LYS A 119 -12.31 -14.84 -12.67
CA LYS A 119 -12.32 -16.15 -13.34
C LYS A 119 -13.30 -17.08 -12.66
N LEU A 120 -14.09 -17.79 -13.46
CA LEU A 120 -14.91 -18.91 -12.98
C LEU A 120 -13.98 -20.07 -12.62
N VAL A 121 -14.08 -20.55 -11.38
CA VAL A 121 -13.27 -21.67 -10.87
C VAL A 121 -14.10 -22.92 -10.61
N GLU A 122 -15.42 -22.79 -10.54
CA GLU A 122 -16.35 -23.87 -10.24
C GLU A 122 -17.77 -23.52 -10.70
N ILE A 123 -18.49 -24.49 -11.26
CA ILE A 123 -19.92 -24.36 -11.61
C ILE A 123 -20.62 -25.67 -11.28
N ASN A 124 -21.76 -25.63 -10.59
CA ASN A 124 -22.50 -26.83 -10.18
C ASN A 124 -21.63 -27.87 -9.46
N LYS A 125 -20.72 -27.42 -8.58
CA LYS A 125 -19.70 -28.24 -7.89
C LYS A 125 -18.70 -28.95 -8.81
N GLN A 126 -18.66 -28.60 -10.10
CA GLN A 126 -17.65 -29.07 -11.04
C GLN A 126 -16.55 -28.01 -11.18
N PRO A 127 -15.29 -28.35 -10.82
CA PRO A 127 -14.17 -27.44 -10.97
C PRO A 127 -13.92 -27.08 -12.44
N ARG A 128 -13.46 -25.84 -12.67
CA ARG A 128 -13.10 -25.33 -14.00
C ARG A 128 -11.67 -24.81 -13.99
N ILE A 129 -10.91 -25.19 -15.01
CA ILE A 129 -9.57 -24.69 -15.29
C ILE A 129 -9.57 -24.06 -16.67
N LYS A 130 -8.95 -22.88 -16.78
CA LYS A 130 -8.58 -22.28 -18.06
C LYS A 130 -7.12 -22.58 -18.32
N LEU A 131 -6.84 -23.34 -19.37
CA LEU A 131 -5.49 -23.55 -19.88
C LEU A 131 -5.05 -22.38 -20.75
N SER A 132 -3.73 -22.20 -20.83
CA SER A 132 -3.07 -21.14 -21.57
C SER A 132 -1.66 -21.62 -21.91
N GLU A 133 -1.12 -21.23 -23.06
CA GLU A 133 0.29 -21.46 -23.40
C GLU A 133 1.23 -20.82 -22.37
N ASP A 134 0.84 -19.64 -21.88
CA ASP A 134 1.48 -19.01 -20.74
C ASP A 134 0.96 -19.64 -19.43
N VAL A 135 1.84 -20.40 -18.77
CA VAL A 135 1.59 -21.07 -17.49
C VAL A 135 1.11 -20.09 -16.41
N MET A 136 1.55 -18.83 -16.43
CA MET A 136 1.15 -17.83 -15.45
C MET A 136 -0.31 -17.40 -15.60
N LYS A 137 -0.93 -17.69 -16.76
CA LYS A 137 -2.35 -17.40 -17.03
C LYS A 137 -3.27 -18.60 -16.80
N VAL A 138 -2.70 -19.75 -16.39
CA VAL A 138 -3.49 -20.92 -16.00
C VAL A 138 -4.20 -20.64 -14.68
N SER A 139 -5.51 -20.84 -14.65
CA SER A 139 -6.31 -20.58 -13.45
C SER A 139 -6.22 -21.74 -12.45
N ILE A 140 -6.18 -21.44 -11.15
CA ILE A 140 -6.32 -22.46 -10.11
C ILE A 140 -7.82 -22.83 -9.97
N PRO A 141 -8.22 -24.10 -10.17
CA PRO A 141 -9.62 -24.53 -10.17
C PRO A 141 -10.21 -24.55 -8.75
N CYS A 142 -11.51 -24.90 -8.67
CA CYS A 142 -12.35 -25.12 -7.49
C CYS A 142 -12.55 -23.92 -6.55
N LYS A 143 -13.55 -24.01 -5.66
CA LYS A 143 -13.66 -23.11 -4.52
C LYS A 143 -12.48 -23.31 -3.56
N LYS A 144 -11.94 -22.22 -3.02
CA LYS A 144 -10.70 -22.21 -2.24
C LYS A 144 -10.83 -21.39 -0.97
N LYS A 145 -10.04 -21.77 0.04
CA LYS A 145 -9.73 -20.98 1.22
C LYS A 145 -8.27 -20.55 1.17
N CYS A 146 -7.97 -19.37 1.71
CA CYS A 146 -6.62 -18.80 1.74
C CYS A 146 -6.20 -18.56 3.18
N TYR A 147 -4.99 -18.99 3.52
CA TYR A 147 -4.43 -18.85 4.85
C TYR A 147 -3.05 -18.21 4.78
N ARG A 148 -2.73 -17.37 5.76
CA ARG A 148 -1.38 -16.86 5.99
C ARG A 148 -0.73 -17.64 7.12
N LEU A 149 0.47 -18.16 6.85
CA LEU A 149 1.24 -18.95 7.81
C LEU A 149 2.36 -18.10 8.40
N TYR A 150 2.43 -18.06 9.72
CA TYR A 150 3.43 -17.30 10.44
C TYR A 150 4.50 -18.19 11.06
N GLY A 151 5.74 -17.70 11.04
CA GLY A 151 6.88 -18.37 11.67
C GLY A 151 6.99 -18.10 13.17
N LYS A 152 8.02 -18.69 13.79
CA LYS A 152 8.36 -18.45 15.21
C LYS A 152 8.67 -16.99 15.53
N GLU A 153 9.23 -16.28 14.58
CA GLU A 153 9.58 -14.86 14.71
C GLU A 153 8.36 -13.93 14.57
N GLY A 154 7.16 -14.47 14.30
CA GLY A 154 5.93 -13.69 14.23
C GLY A 154 5.68 -13.00 12.89
N TYR A 155 6.56 -13.18 11.90
CA TYR A 155 6.38 -12.68 10.54
C TYR A 155 5.64 -13.67 9.63
N PRO A 156 4.89 -13.18 8.61
CA PRO A 156 4.33 -14.02 7.55
C PRO A 156 5.42 -14.73 6.74
N LEU A 157 5.26 -16.04 6.51
CA LEU A 157 6.21 -16.85 5.73
C LEU A 157 5.71 -17.17 4.32
N VAL A 158 4.41 -17.47 4.19
CA VAL A 158 3.76 -17.91 2.97
C VAL A 158 2.26 -17.77 3.11
N ASP A 159 1.59 -17.39 2.03
CA ASP A 159 0.14 -17.53 1.90
C ASP A 159 -0.15 -18.84 1.15
N ILE A 160 -1.01 -19.68 1.71
CA ILE A 160 -1.38 -20.99 1.16
C ILE A 160 -2.87 -21.04 0.80
N MET A 161 -3.15 -21.54 -0.39
CA MET A 161 -4.50 -21.89 -0.84
C MET A 161 -4.78 -23.37 -0.62
N THR A 162 -5.96 -23.68 -0.09
CA THR A 162 -6.50 -25.04 0.01
C THR A 162 -7.84 -25.11 -0.71
N GLY A 163 -8.27 -26.30 -1.11
CA GLY A 163 -9.67 -26.53 -1.49
C GLY A 163 -10.62 -26.25 -0.33
N GLU A 164 -11.86 -25.91 -0.64
CA GLU A 164 -12.91 -25.62 0.36
C GLU A 164 -13.13 -26.77 1.36
N ASP A 165 -13.10 -28.01 0.85
CA ASP A 165 -13.35 -29.25 1.58
C ASP A 165 -12.10 -29.81 2.29
N GLU A 166 -10.97 -29.13 2.18
CA GLU A 166 -9.75 -29.52 2.89
C GLU A 166 -9.78 -28.99 4.33
N PRO A 167 -9.26 -29.75 5.31
CA PRO A 167 -9.00 -29.19 6.62
C PRO A 167 -7.99 -28.05 6.48
N GLY A 168 -8.28 -26.91 7.12
CA GLY A 168 -7.37 -25.78 7.16
C GLY A 168 -6.04 -26.14 7.86
N PRO A 169 -4.93 -25.42 7.56
CA PRO A 169 -3.67 -25.60 8.26
C PRO A 169 -3.83 -25.39 9.76
N LYS A 170 -3.12 -26.19 10.57
CA LYS A 170 -3.14 -26.09 12.03
C LYS A 170 -1.79 -25.66 12.58
N ILE A 171 -1.84 -24.96 13.71
CA ILE A 171 -0.66 -24.52 14.45
C ILE A 171 0.13 -25.76 14.90
N GLY A 172 1.46 -25.73 14.72
CA GLY A 172 2.37 -26.81 15.12
C GLY A 172 2.37 -28.03 14.19
N GLU A 173 1.44 -28.12 13.23
CA GLU A 173 1.40 -29.22 12.27
C GLU A 173 2.24 -28.90 11.03
N ARG A 174 3.13 -29.83 10.66
CA ARG A 174 3.98 -29.68 9.47
C ARG A 174 3.14 -29.87 8.21
N LEU A 175 3.19 -28.91 7.30
CA LEU A 175 2.56 -29.01 5.98
C LEU A 175 3.53 -28.70 4.85
N LEU A 176 3.26 -29.29 3.67
CA LEU A 176 4.02 -29.03 2.45
C LEU A 176 3.34 -27.93 1.63
N CYS A 177 4.03 -26.81 1.48
CA CYS A 177 3.61 -25.69 0.63
C CYS A 177 4.29 -25.83 -0.73
N ARG A 178 3.50 -25.90 -1.81
CA ARG A 178 4.01 -26.04 -3.19
C ARG A 178 3.65 -24.82 -4.01
N HIS A 179 4.56 -24.32 -4.84
CA HIS A 179 4.20 -23.40 -5.90
C HIS A 179 3.25 -24.11 -6.88
N PRO A 180 2.16 -23.48 -7.33
CA PRO A 180 1.12 -24.15 -8.12
C PRO A 180 1.61 -24.71 -9.46
N PHE A 181 2.67 -24.14 -10.03
CA PHE A 181 3.14 -24.49 -11.38
C PHE A 181 4.66 -24.68 -11.51
N ASN A 182 5.40 -24.65 -10.40
CA ASN A 182 6.86 -24.81 -10.43
C ASN A 182 7.26 -25.83 -9.37
N GLU A 183 7.53 -27.05 -9.82
CA GLU A 183 7.69 -28.20 -8.94
C GLU A 183 8.89 -28.09 -8.00
N SER A 184 9.94 -27.40 -8.46
CA SER A 184 11.17 -27.17 -7.68
C SER A 184 10.94 -26.21 -6.51
N LYS A 185 9.93 -25.34 -6.59
CA LYS A 185 9.59 -24.35 -5.55
C LYS A 185 8.60 -24.94 -4.55
N ARG A 186 9.14 -25.60 -3.54
CA ARG A 186 8.36 -26.21 -2.44
C ARG A 186 9.11 -26.14 -1.12
N ALA A 187 8.36 -26.03 -0.03
CA ALA A 187 8.93 -25.97 1.31
C ALA A 187 7.98 -26.58 2.34
N TYR A 188 8.54 -27.17 3.39
CA TYR A 188 7.76 -27.52 4.57
C TYR A 188 7.68 -26.33 5.52
N VAL A 189 6.50 -26.11 6.09
CA VAL A 189 6.24 -25.07 7.08
C VAL A 189 5.59 -25.70 8.30
N VAL A 190 6.00 -25.26 9.49
CA VAL A 190 5.36 -25.57 10.76
C VAL A 190 4.89 -24.24 11.35
N PRO A 191 3.63 -23.82 11.08
CA PRO A 191 3.16 -22.50 11.45
C PRO A 191 3.01 -22.38 12.96
N GLN A 192 3.39 -21.23 13.50
CA GLN A 192 3.12 -20.87 14.91
C GLN A 192 1.83 -20.08 15.06
N HIS A 193 1.36 -19.47 13.97
CA HIS A 193 0.05 -18.85 13.87
C HIS A 193 -0.47 -19.04 12.45
N VAL A 194 -1.79 -19.20 12.33
CA VAL A 194 -2.51 -19.38 11.07
C VAL A 194 -3.65 -18.36 11.06
N GLU A 195 -3.70 -17.57 10.00
CA GLU A 195 -4.75 -16.56 9.77
C GLU A 195 -5.52 -16.91 8.51
N GLU A 196 -6.84 -17.01 8.58
CA GLU A 196 -7.70 -17.14 7.39
C GLU A 196 -7.92 -15.76 6.77
N LEU A 197 -7.62 -15.63 5.47
CA LEU A 197 -7.56 -14.33 4.78
C LEU A 197 -8.90 -13.89 4.19
N LEU A 198 -9.79 -14.82 3.88
CA LEU A 198 -11.07 -14.54 3.23
C LEU A 198 -12.20 -14.53 4.27
N LYS A 199 -12.71 -13.34 4.60
CA LYS A 199 -13.94 -13.18 5.39
C LYS A 199 -15.15 -13.01 4.48
N CYS A 200 -16.21 -13.78 4.71
CA CYS A 200 -17.49 -13.58 4.02
C CYS A 200 -18.18 -12.33 4.59
N TYR A 201 -18.33 -11.27 3.79
CA TYR A 201 -19.08 -10.06 4.20
C TYR A 201 -20.56 -10.09 3.79
N TRP A 202 -20.87 -10.83 2.73
CA TRP A 202 -22.22 -10.97 2.23
C TRP A 202 -22.41 -12.37 1.63
N PRO A 203 -23.32 -13.21 2.18
CA PRO A 203 -23.53 -14.57 1.70
C PRO A 203 -24.38 -14.65 0.41
N GLY A 204 -24.83 -13.51 -0.14
CA GLY A 204 -25.57 -13.46 -1.40
C GLY A 204 -27.07 -13.78 -1.29
N ASN A 205 -27.57 -14.12 -0.11
CA ASN A 205 -29.01 -14.23 0.15
C ASN A 205 -29.54 -12.94 0.80
N SER A 206 -30.83 -12.66 0.60
CA SER A 206 -31.53 -11.49 1.17
C SER A 206 -31.93 -11.69 2.63
N SER A 207 -31.88 -12.92 3.13
CA SER A 207 -32.32 -13.30 4.49
C SER A 207 -31.27 -13.04 5.57
N ASN A 208 -29.98 -13.04 5.21
CA ASN A 208 -28.91 -12.86 6.19
C ASN A 208 -28.46 -11.40 6.18
N SER A 209 -28.30 -10.84 7.39
CA SER A 209 -27.69 -9.53 7.55
C SER A 209 -26.25 -9.55 7.01
N ARG A 210 -25.88 -8.48 6.30
CA ARG A 210 -24.50 -8.27 5.88
C ARG A 210 -23.63 -8.07 7.12
N GLU A 211 -22.39 -8.52 7.05
CA GLU A 211 -21.39 -8.17 8.06
C GLU A 211 -21.12 -6.67 8.02
N GLU A 212 -20.88 -6.08 9.20
CA GLU A 212 -20.48 -4.69 9.28
C GLU A 212 -19.08 -4.49 8.69
N LEU A 213 -18.93 -3.43 7.88
CA LEU A 213 -17.64 -3.08 7.30
C LEU A 213 -16.80 -2.35 8.35
N PRO A 214 -15.50 -2.66 8.46
CA PRO A 214 -14.62 -1.94 9.37
C PRO A 214 -14.53 -0.45 8.97
N SER A 215 -14.34 0.40 9.96
CA SER A 215 -14.11 1.83 9.77
C SER A 215 -12.80 2.10 9.03
N ILE A 216 -12.68 3.28 8.41
CA ILE A 216 -11.45 3.68 7.73
C ILE A 216 -10.23 3.72 8.68
N HIS A 217 -10.45 3.99 9.97
CA HIS A 217 -9.39 4.02 10.98
C HIS A 217 -8.90 2.60 11.29
N GLU A 218 -9.80 1.64 11.45
CA GLU A 218 -9.45 0.22 11.64
C GLU A 218 -8.73 -0.34 10.42
N ILE A 219 -9.20 -0.01 9.20
CA ILE A 219 -8.53 -0.41 7.95
C ILE A 219 -7.10 0.14 7.90
N ARG A 220 -6.92 1.43 8.23
CA ARG A 220 -5.60 2.09 8.25
C ARG A 220 -4.67 1.46 9.29
N THR A 221 -5.14 1.31 10.53
CA THR A 221 -4.37 0.70 11.62
C THR A 221 -3.97 -0.72 11.28
N ARG A 222 -4.89 -1.51 10.72
CA ARG A 222 -4.59 -2.85 10.22
C ARG A 222 -3.50 -2.81 9.16
N CYS A 223 -3.62 -1.96 8.13
CA CYS A 223 -2.63 -1.83 7.07
C CYS A 223 -1.22 -1.55 7.63
N ILE A 224 -1.09 -0.53 8.50
CA ILE A 224 0.18 -0.16 9.14
C ILE A 224 0.75 -1.35 9.94
N HIS A 225 -0.07 -1.97 10.79
CA HIS A 225 0.35 -3.11 11.59
C HIS A 225 0.82 -4.30 10.74
N HIS A 226 0.17 -4.58 9.60
CA HIS A 226 0.64 -5.63 8.69
C HIS A 226 1.95 -5.26 8.00
N LEU A 227 2.13 -4.00 7.57
CA LEU A 227 3.38 -3.53 6.96
C LEU A 227 4.55 -3.62 7.93
N ASP A 228 4.36 -3.24 9.19
CA ASP A 228 5.38 -3.31 10.25
C ASP A 228 5.76 -4.76 10.59
N ARG A 229 4.84 -5.71 10.39
CA ARG A 229 5.05 -7.15 10.58
C ARG A 229 5.51 -7.87 9.32
N MET A 230 5.73 -7.18 8.21
CA MET A 230 6.37 -7.81 7.05
C MET A 230 7.88 -7.87 7.25
N ARG A 231 8.51 -8.93 6.75
CA ARG A 231 9.97 -8.99 6.76
C ARG A 231 10.56 -7.86 5.91
N PRO A 232 11.65 -7.20 6.35
CA PRO A 232 12.23 -6.06 5.64
C PRO A 232 12.63 -6.36 4.18
N ASP A 233 12.99 -7.61 3.86
CA ASP A 233 13.38 -8.00 2.51
C ASP A 233 12.22 -8.01 1.50
N HIS A 234 10.98 -8.14 1.96
CA HIS A 234 9.79 -7.94 1.13
C HIS A 234 9.45 -6.45 0.95
N MET A 235 9.86 -5.61 1.89
CA MET A 235 9.47 -4.18 1.97
C MET A 235 10.49 -3.24 1.31
N ARG A 236 11.70 -3.73 1.00
CA ARG A 236 12.73 -2.91 0.34
C ARG A 236 12.29 -2.48 -1.05
N ARG A 237 12.63 -1.25 -1.42
CA ARG A 237 12.25 -0.66 -2.72
C ARG A 237 12.95 -1.35 -3.90
N LEU A 238 14.24 -1.60 -3.77
CA LEU A 238 15.05 -2.18 -4.84
C LEU A 238 15.09 -3.70 -4.73
N ASN A 239 14.64 -4.39 -5.78
CA ASN A 239 14.65 -5.84 -5.91
C ASN A 239 14.05 -6.56 -4.67
N PRO A 240 12.81 -6.26 -4.23
CA PRO A 240 12.20 -6.95 -3.09
C PRO A 240 12.19 -8.47 -3.28
N THR A 241 12.41 -9.22 -2.21
CA THR A 241 12.24 -10.68 -2.25
C THR A 241 10.78 -10.99 -2.58
N PRO A 242 10.47 -11.81 -3.60
CA PRO A 242 9.09 -12.19 -3.89
C PRO A 242 8.45 -12.90 -2.71
N TYR A 243 7.25 -12.47 -2.31
CA TYR A 243 6.47 -13.15 -1.28
C TYR A 243 5.92 -14.47 -1.81
N LYS A 244 5.94 -15.51 -0.96
CA LYS A 244 5.56 -16.86 -1.37
C LYS A 244 4.04 -17.01 -1.32
N VAL A 245 3.47 -17.42 -2.45
CA VAL A 245 2.10 -17.90 -2.55
C VAL A 245 2.15 -19.36 -2.99
N SER A 246 1.44 -20.23 -2.28
CA SER A 246 1.49 -21.68 -2.47
C SER A 246 0.10 -22.30 -2.44
N VAL A 247 0.03 -23.57 -2.83
CA VAL A 247 -1.14 -24.43 -2.70
C VAL A 247 -0.81 -25.61 -1.78
N SER A 248 -1.83 -26.20 -1.16
CA SER A 248 -1.70 -27.48 -0.45
C SER A 248 -1.24 -28.59 -1.40
N ALA A 249 -0.68 -29.67 -0.84
CA ALA A 249 -0.30 -30.84 -1.63
C ALA A 249 -1.49 -31.43 -2.40
N LYS A 250 -2.65 -31.55 -1.74
CA LYS A 250 -3.87 -32.08 -2.36
C LYS A 250 -4.39 -31.18 -3.49
N LEU A 251 -4.40 -29.85 -3.29
CA LEU A 251 -4.79 -28.91 -4.34
C LEU A 251 -3.77 -28.90 -5.49
N TYR A 252 -2.47 -29.01 -5.21
CA TYR A 252 -1.44 -29.15 -6.24
C TYR A 252 -1.70 -30.37 -7.13
N ASP A 253 -1.88 -31.54 -6.51
CA ASP A 253 -2.08 -32.79 -7.25
C ASP A 253 -3.38 -32.72 -8.07
N PHE A 254 -4.42 -32.09 -7.52
CA PHE A 254 -5.68 -31.85 -8.22
C PHE A 254 -5.54 -30.90 -9.43
N ILE A 255 -4.77 -29.81 -9.30
CA ILE A 255 -4.48 -28.90 -10.42
C ILE A 255 -3.83 -29.67 -11.57
N HIS A 256 -2.80 -30.46 -11.30
CA HIS A 256 -2.04 -31.17 -12.32
C HIS A 256 -2.84 -32.32 -12.94
N PHE A 257 -3.65 -33.02 -12.13
CA PHE A 257 -4.61 -33.99 -12.65
C PHE A 257 -5.59 -33.36 -13.64
N LEU A 258 -6.22 -32.24 -13.26
CA LEU A 258 -7.19 -31.56 -14.12
C LEU A 258 -6.52 -30.97 -15.36
N TRP A 259 -5.31 -30.43 -15.23
CA TRP A 259 -4.53 -29.95 -16.37
C TRP A 259 -4.32 -31.07 -17.38
N LEU A 260 -3.77 -32.22 -16.96
CA LEU A 260 -3.45 -33.32 -17.86
C LEU A 260 -4.69 -33.87 -18.59
N ASN A 261 -5.86 -33.84 -17.93
CA ASN A 261 -7.11 -34.30 -18.55
C ASN A 261 -7.68 -33.31 -19.58
N GLU A 262 -7.46 -32.01 -19.39
CA GLU A 262 -8.02 -30.95 -20.24
C GLU A 262 -7.03 -30.48 -21.33
N ALA A 263 -5.75 -30.79 -21.18
CA ALA A 263 -4.73 -30.42 -22.16
C ALA A 263 -4.94 -31.22 -23.46
N PRO A 264 -5.02 -30.55 -24.62
CA PRO A 264 -5.19 -31.23 -25.88
C PRO A 264 -3.99 -32.14 -26.16
N VAL A 265 -4.27 -33.38 -26.57
CA VAL A 265 -3.25 -34.31 -27.05
C VAL A 265 -3.07 -34.09 -28.55
N GLY A 266 -1.88 -33.66 -28.96
CA GLY A 266 -1.55 -33.54 -30.38
C GLY A 266 -1.23 -34.91 -30.98
N GLU A 267 -1.74 -35.17 -32.19
CA GLU A 267 -1.26 -36.27 -33.03
C GLU A 267 -0.11 -35.74 -33.89
N LEU A 268 1.04 -36.41 -33.83
CA LEU A 268 2.19 -36.12 -34.70
C LEU A 268 2.06 -36.98 -35.96
N GLN A 269 2.02 -36.34 -37.13
CA GLN A 269 2.09 -37.00 -38.45
C GLN A 269 3.52 -37.02 -38.99
#